data_AF-A0AAV2L9R0-F1
#
_entry.id   AF-A0AAV2L9R0-F1
#
_cell.length_a   1.000
_cell.length_b   1.000
_cell.length_c   1.000
_cell.angle_alpha   90.00
_cell.angle_beta   90.00
_cell.angle_gamma   90.00
#
_symmetry.space_group_name_H-M   'P 1'
#
loop_
_entity.id
_entity.type
_entity.pdbx_description
1 polymer ?
#
loop_
_entity_poly.entity_id
_entity_poly.type
_entity_poly.pdbx_seq_one_letter_code
_entity_poly.pdbx_strand_id
1 'polypeptide(L)'
;MEEAQMQRKTKSRKRRCFILILVIVIVVVCAVVLGLILQRTRDFKSVFTSRCVEYGGYDCEKTWSTFEQAYMGKDPCQVPPESYQALIEAAPIKPACNRVKTGPSALSVAENQSDQNQSDQNKSDQRHPEEMQLLRH
;
A
#
# COMPACT_ATOMS: atom_id res chain seq x y z
N MET A 1 20.93 -66.09 -16.75
CA MET A 1 21.69 -65.04 -16.04
C MET A 1 21.35 -63.67 -16.63
N GLU A 2 20.07 -63.25 -16.60
CA GLU A 2 19.61 -62.02 -17.31
C GLU A 2 18.82 -61.03 -16.43
N GLU A 3 18.40 -61.42 -15.23
CA GLU A 3 17.59 -60.58 -14.33
C GLU A 3 18.38 -59.42 -13.66
N ALA A 4 19.71 -59.36 -13.82
CA ALA A 4 20.55 -58.45 -13.03
C ALA A 4 20.81 -57.08 -13.68
N GLN A 5 20.45 -56.85 -14.94
CA GLN A 5 20.90 -55.65 -15.69
C GLN A 5 19.84 -54.53 -15.79
N MET A 6 18.56 -54.82 -15.58
CA MET A 6 17.51 -53.80 -15.79
C MET A 6 17.40 -52.75 -14.67
N GLN A 7 17.99 -53.01 -13.50
CA GLN A 7 17.87 -52.13 -12.32
C GLN A 7 18.93 -51.02 -12.22
N ARG A 8 20.03 -51.07 -13.00
CA ARG A 8 21.15 -50.12 -12.84
C ARG A 8 20.91 -48.74 -13.50
N LYS A 9 20.05 -48.62 -14.51
CA LYS A 9 19.80 -47.34 -15.22
C LYS A 9 18.70 -46.45 -14.62
N THR A 10 17.88 -46.99 -13.71
CA THR A 10 16.66 -46.30 -13.25
C THR A 10 16.90 -45.37 -12.05
N LYS A 11 17.97 -45.59 -11.28
CA LYS A 11 18.28 -44.82 -10.05
C LYS A 11 18.79 -43.39 -10.33
N SER A 12 19.47 -43.18 -11.46
CA SER A 12 20.03 -41.88 -11.87
C SER A 12 18.99 -40.94 -12.49
N ARG A 13 18.06 -41.46 -13.30
CA ARG A 13 16.98 -40.66 -13.93
C ARG A 13 15.95 -40.14 -12.93
N LYS A 14 15.59 -40.94 -11.93
CA LYS A 14 14.60 -40.56 -10.91
C LYS A 14 15.05 -39.35 -10.08
N ARG A 15 16.35 -39.25 -9.76
CA ARG A 15 16.91 -38.08 -9.04
C ARG A 15 16.84 -36.80 -9.88
N ARG A 16 17.11 -36.88 -11.18
CA ARG A 16 17.01 -35.74 -12.10
C ARG A 16 15.57 -35.26 -12.27
N CYS A 17 14.60 -36.16 -12.40
CA CYS A 17 13.18 -35.80 -12.40
C CYS A 17 12.76 -35.13 -11.09
N PHE A 18 13.21 -35.64 -9.94
CA PHE A 18 12.92 -35.02 -8.64
C PHE A 18 13.48 -33.60 -8.53
N ILE A 19 14.72 -33.37 -9.00
CA ILE A 19 15.32 -32.03 -9.01
C ILE A 19 14.52 -31.10 -9.93
N LEU A 20 14.11 -31.55 -11.11
CA LEU A 20 13.29 -30.74 -12.02
C LEU A 20 11.94 -30.38 -11.41
N ILE A 21 11.27 -31.33 -10.77
CA ILE A 21 9.99 -31.08 -10.07
C ILE A 21 10.21 -30.08 -8.93
N LEU A 22 11.26 -30.24 -8.13
CA LEU A 22 11.58 -29.30 -7.04
C LEU A 22 11.81 -27.88 -7.57
N VAL A 23 12.59 -27.74 -8.67
CA VAL A 23 12.85 -26.44 -9.30
C VAL A 23 11.54 -25.83 -9.81
N ILE A 24 10.67 -26.60 -10.46
CA ILE A 24 9.35 -26.11 -10.92
C ILE A 24 8.51 -25.62 -9.74
N VAL A 25 8.45 -26.39 -8.64
CA VAL A 25 7.71 -26.00 -7.44
C VAL A 25 8.27 -24.70 -6.86
N ILE A 26 9.59 -24.56 -6.76
CA ILE A 26 10.22 -23.31 -6.30
C ILE A 26 9.85 -22.13 -7.20
N VAL A 27 9.92 -22.31 -8.53
CA VAL A 27 9.58 -21.25 -9.49
C VAL A 27 8.11 -20.82 -9.34
N VAL A 28 7.18 -21.76 -9.19
CA VAL A 28 5.76 -21.46 -8.98
C VAL A 28 5.55 -20.70 -7.67
N VAL A 29 6.19 -21.15 -6.58
CA VAL A 29 6.10 -20.46 -5.28
C VAL A 29 6.66 -19.04 -5.38
N CYS A 30 7.82 -18.86 -6.01
CA CYS A 30 8.40 -17.53 -6.23
C CYS A 30 7.47 -16.64 -7.06
N ALA A 31 6.87 -17.15 -8.14
CA ALA A 31 5.96 -16.39 -8.98
C ALA A 31 4.71 -15.93 -8.21
N VAL A 32 4.13 -16.80 -7.38
CA VAL A 32 2.97 -16.47 -6.55
C VAL A 32 3.33 -15.40 -5.51
N VAL A 33 4.45 -15.57 -4.80
CA VAL A 33 4.91 -14.60 -3.79
C VAL A 33 5.20 -13.24 -4.43
N LEU A 34 5.93 -13.21 -5.55
CA LEU A 34 6.20 -11.99 -6.29
C LEU A 34 4.92 -11.34 -6.80
N GLY A 35 3.97 -12.13 -7.31
CA GLY A 35 2.65 -11.65 -7.73
C GLY A 35 1.90 -10.94 -6.60
N LEU A 36 1.84 -11.56 -5.42
CA LEU A 36 1.16 -10.99 -4.25
C LEU A 36 1.83 -9.72 -3.73
N ILE A 37 3.17 -9.69 -3.68
CA ILE A 37 3.93 -8.51 -3.24
C ILE A 37 3.72 -7.36 -4.23
N LEU A 38 3.87 -7.61 -5.54
CA LEU A 38 3.71 -6.59 -6.58
C LEU A 38 2.27 -6.05 -6.63
N GLN A 39 1.27 -6.91 -6.43
CA GLN A 39 -0.12 -6.49 -6.36
C GLN A 39 -0.35 -5.53 -5.19
N ARG A 40 0.08 -5.92 -3.98
CA ARG A 40 -0.05 -5.07 -2.79
C ARG A 40 0.64 -3.71 -2.94
N THR A 41 1.84 -3.69 -3.53
CA THR A 41 2.58 -2.44 -3.76
C THR A 41 1.87 -1.55 -4.78
N ARG A 42 1.27 -2.13 -5.84
CA ARG A 42 0.47 -1.37 -6.81
C ARG A 42 -0.78 -0.75 -6.21
N ASP A 43 -1.49 -1.50 -5.36
CA ASP A 43 -2.68 -1.00 -4.67
C ASP A 43 -2.33 0.14 -3.72
N PHE A 44 -1.22 0.04 -2.99
CA PHE A 44 -0.80 1.12 -2.11
C PHE A 44 -0.31 2.35 -2.89
N LYS A 45 0.45 2.16 -3.98
CA LYS A 45 0.88 3.25 -4.86
C LYS A 45 -0.29 4.01 -5.45
N SER A 46 -1.33 3.30 -5.90
CA SER A 46 -2.49 3.93 -6.54
C SER A 46 -3.27 4.80 -5.55
N VAL A 47 -3.49 4.33 -4.32
CA VAL A 47 -4.15 5.10 -3.26
C VAL A 47 -3.31 6.32 -2.89
N PHE A 48 -2.00 6.16 -2.66
CA PHE A 48 -1.12 7.27 -2.32
C PHE A 48 -1.08 8.34 -3.41
N THR A 49 -0.92 7.92 -4.67
CA THR A 49 -0.86 8.83 -5.81
C THR A 49 -2.19 9.55 -6.00
N SER A 50 -3.31 8.85 -5.85
CA SER A 50 -4.65 9.43 -5.93
C SER A 50 -4.83 10.55 -4.89
N ARG A 51 -4.44 10.30 -3.64
CA ARG A 51 -4.48 11.32 -2.57
C ARG A 51 -3.53 12.48 -2.85
N CYS A 52 -2.34 12.21 -3.34
CA CYS A 52 -1.39 13.27 -3.67
C CYS A 52 -1.94 14.23 -4.74
N VAL A 53 -2.59 13.68 -5.77
CA VAL A 53 -3.24 14.50 -6.82
C VAL A 53 -4.41 15.30 -6.25
N GLU A 54 -5.23 14.69 -5.38
CA GLU A 54 -6.36 15.35 -4.71
C GLU A 54 -5.91 16.59 -3.91
N TYR A 55 -4.77 16.52 -3.23
CA TYR A 55 -4.21 17.64 -2.46
C TYR A 55 -3.37 18.62 -3.27
N GLY A 56 -3.32 18.50 -4.61
CA GLY A 56 -2.54 19.40 -5.46
C GLY A 56 -1.03 19.28 -5.25
N GLY A 57 -0.53 18.09 -4.92
CA GLY A 57 0.89 17.83 -4.72
C GLY A 57 1.73 18.14 -5.97
N TYR A 58 2.94 18.65 -5.75
CA TYR A 58 3.81 19.20 -6.81
C TYR A 58 4.40 18.13 -7.74
N ASP A 59 4.72 16.93 -7.22
CA ASP A 59 5.19 15.77 -8.00
C ASP A 59 4.86 14.45 -7.28
N CYS A 60 3.71 13.85 -7.59
CA CYS A 60 3.21 12.67 -6.87
C CYS A 60 4.05 11.41 -7.09
N GLU A 61 4.66 11.27 -8.27
CA GLU A 61 5.54 10.13 -8.56
C GLU A 61 6.86 10.23 -7.79
N LYS A 62 7.44 11.42 -7.72
CA LYS A 62 8.67 11.69 -6.95
C LYS A 62 8.44 11.55 -5.44
N THR A 63 7.31 12.06 -4.96
CA THR A 63 6.88 11.91 -3.55
C THR A 63 6.67 10.43 -3.21
N TRP A 64 6.05 9.66 -4.10
CA TRP A 64 5.93 8.21 -3.91
C TRP A 64 7.30 7.52 -3.86
N SER A 65 8.18 7.82 -4.81
CA SER A 65 9.51 7.19 -4.89
C SER A 65 10.37 7.46 -3.66
N THR A 66 10.33 8.69 -3.14
CA THR A 66 11.03 9.08 -1.90
C THR A 66 10.40 8.42 -0.66
N PHE A 67 9.07 8.34 -0.59
CA PHE A 67 8.37 7.59 0.46
C PHE A 67 8.76 6.10 0.48
N GLU A 68 8.79 5.47 -0.69
CA GLU A 68 9.16 4.07 -0.85
C GLU A 68 10.58 3.81 -0.33
N GLN A 69 11.54 4.68 -0.67
CA GLN A 69 12.93 4.57 -0.19
C GLN A 69 13.08 4.79 1.33
N ALA A 70 12.25 5.66 1.90
CA ALA A 70 12.28 5.98 3.33
C ALA A 70 11.71 4.83 4.19
N TYR A 71 10.67 4.15 3.72
CA TYR A 71 9.85 3.26 4.56
C TYR A 71 9.72 1.81 4.06
N MET A 72 9.66 1.55 2.74
CA MET A 72 9.46 0.19 2.24
C MET A 72 10.72 -0.68 2.42
N GLY A 73 10.53 -1.88 2.98
CA GLY A 73 11.61 -2.85 3.20
C GLY A 73 12.53 -2.52 4.38
N LYS A 74 12.24 -1.47 5.17
CA LYS A 74 12.93 -1.18 6.42
C LYS A 74 12.16 -1.75 7.62
N ASP A 75 12.88 -2.00 8.71
CA ASP A 75 12.26 -2.34 9.98
C ASP A 75 11.47 -1.13 10.50
N PRO A 76 10.16 -1.25 10.74
CA PRO A 76 9.31 -0.11 11.12
C PRO A 76 9.67 0.50 12.48
N CYS A 77 10.39 -0.23 13.34
CA CYS A 77 10.88 0.24 14.63
C CYS A 77 12.26 0.92 14.52
N GLN A 78 12.97 0.75 13.40
CA GLN A 78 14.33 1.27 13.18
C GLN A 78 14.38 2.23 11.99
N VAL A 79 13.33 3.01 11.76
CA VAL A 79 13.32 4.07 10.74
C VAL A 79 13.75 5.39 11.39
N PRO A 80 14.98 5.86 11.16
CA PRO A 80 15.47 7.09 11.77
C PRO A 80 14.80 8.32 11.13
N PRO A 81 14.59 9.42 11.87
CA PRO A 81 13.86 10.59 11.35
C PRO A 81 14.50 11.20 10.10
N GLU A 82 15.82 11.07 9.94
CA GLU A 82 16.56 11.56 8.78
C GLU A 82 16.16 10.88 7.47
N SER A 83 15.62 9.66 7.51
CA SER A 83 15.16 8.99 6.29
C SER A 83 13.93 9.66 5.66
N TYR A 84 13.20 10.48 6.41
CA TYR A 84 12.05 11.22 5.89
C TYR A 84 12.42 12.57 5.27
N GLN A 85 13.68 13.01 5.40
CA GLN A 85 14.11 14.33 4.93
C GLN A 85 13.83 14.52 3.44
N ALA A 86 14.18 13.52 2.61
CA ALA A 86 13.92 13.55 1.17
C ALA A 86 12.42 13.63 0.82
N LEU A 87 11.56 13.03 1.65
CA LEU A 87 10.10 13.09 1.48
C LEU A 87 9.56 14.49 1.82
N ILE A 88 10.03 15.09 2.91
CA ILE A 88 9.66 16.44 3.34
C ILE A 88 10.08 17.47 2.26
N GLU A 89 11.24 17.28 1.65
CA GLU A 89 11.74 18.12 0.56
C GLU A 89 10.96 17.92 -0.74
N ALA A 90 10.52 16.69 -1.04
CA ALA A 90 9.74 16.39 -2.23
C ALA A 90 8.30 16.94 -2.15
N ALA A 91 7.72 17.00 -0.95
CA ALA A 91 6.37 17.50 -0.70
C ALA A 91 6.37 18.53 0.44
N PRO A 92 6.88 19.76 0.21
CA PRO A 92 6.99 20.77 1.25
C PRO A 92 5.60 21.30 1.63
N ILE A 93 5.12 20.88 2.79
CA ILE A 93 3.89 21.41 3.38
C ILE A 93 4.24 22.74 4.04
N LYS A 94 3.76 23.85 3.46
CA LYS A 94 3.93 25.19 4.00
C LYS A 94 2.63 25.60 4.71
N PRO A 95 2.49 25.33 6.02
CA PRO A 95 1.32 25.79 6.73
C PRO A 95 1.31 27.32 6.82
N ALA A 96 0.11 27.90 6.78
CA ALA A 96 -0.03 29.33 7.00
C ALA A 96 0.42 29.70 8.43
N CYS A 97 1.22 30.77 8.53
CA CYS A 97 1.67 31.29 9.82
C CYS A 97 0.49 31.59 10.75
N ASN A 98 0.67 31.36 12.05
CA ASN A 98 -0.35 31.53 13.10
C ASN A 98 -1.61 30.66 12.96
N ARG A 99 -1.66 29.72 12.01
CA ARG A 99 -2.72 28.71 11.88
C ARG A 99 -2.30 27.32 12.34
N VAL A 100 -1.02 27.13 12.66
CA VAL A 100 -0.51 25.87 13.20
C VAL A 100 -0.85 25.82 14.69
N LYS A 101 -1.78 24.93 15.06
CA LYS A 101 -2.01 24.60 16.46
C LYS A 101 -1.07 23.46 16.83
N THR A 102 -0.08 23.74 17.68
CA THR A 102 0.88 22.75 18.20
C THR A 102 0.43 22.29 19.59
N GLY A 103 -0.12 21.09 19.73
CA GLY A 103 -0.43 20.49 21.04
C GLY A 103 -1.50 19.40 21.00
N PRO A 104 -1.67 18.62 22.09
CA PRO A 104 -2.69 17.56 22.17
C PRO A 104 -4.11 18.09 21.97
N SER A 105 -4.39 19.32 22.42
CA SER A 105 -5.66 20.01 22.18
C SER A 105 -5.88 20.37 20.70
N ALA A 106 -4.82 20.48 19.90
CA ALA A 106 -4.94 20.69 18.46
C ALA A 106 -5.40 19.43 17.74
N LEU A 107 -4.85 18.27 18.16
CA LEU A 107 -5.23 16.97 17.62
C LEU A 107 -6.71 16.68 17.91
N SER A 108 -7.12 16.86 19.17
CA SER A 108 -8.52 16.62 19.58
C SER A 108 -9.51 17.59 18.92
N VAL A 109 -9.09 18.82 18.60
CA VAL A 109 -9.93 19.78 17.86
C VAL A 109 -10.00 19.44 16.38
N ALA A 110 -8.90 18.98 15.77
CA ALA A 110 -8.88 18.57 14.38
C ALA A 110 -9.71 17.29 14.16
N GLU A 111 -9.57 16.29 15.03
CA GLU A 111 -10.36 15.06 15.00
C GLU A 111 -11.87 15.34 15.14
N ASN A 112 -12.25 16.17 16.12
CA ASN A 112 -13.67 16.53 16.33
C ASN A 112 -14.26 17.33 15.15
N GLN A 113 -13.45 18.18 14.49
CA GLN A 113 -13.89 18.88 13.26
C GLN A 113 -14.04 17.94 12.06
N SER A 114 -13.17 16.94 11.92
CA SER A 114 -13.31 15.91 10.89
C SER A 114 -14.59 15.09 11.08
N ASP A 115 -14.90 14.69 12.31
CA ASP A 115 -16.12 13.95 12.66
C ASP A 115 -17.39 14.77 12.38
N GLN A 116 -17.34 16.08 12.67
CA GLN A 116 -18.47 16.98 12.46
C GLN A 116 -18.69 17.25 10.97
N ASN A 117 -17.62 17.47 10.19
CA ASN A 117 -17.71 17.66 8.74
C ASN A 117 -18.23 16.38 8.05
N GLN A 118 -17.83 15.20 8.52
CA GLN A 118 -18.36 13.92 8.01
C GLN A 118 -19.83 13.71 8.38
N SER A 119 -20.24 14.15 9.58
CA SER A 119 -21.64 14.13 10.01
C SER A 119 -22.52 15.09 9.19
N ASP A 120 -22.02 16.27 8.85
CA ASP A 120 -22.71 17.25 8.02
C ASP A 120 -22.78 16.81 6.54
N GLN A 121 -21.74 16.13 6.04
CA GLN A 121 -21.74 15.52 4.72
C GLN A 121 -22.79 14.39 4.63
N ASN A 122 -22.81 13.49 5.62
CA ASN A 122 -23.78 12.40 5.70
C ASN A 122 -25.23 12.93 5.84
N LYS A 123 -25.43 14.02 6.60
CA LYS A 123 -26.72 14.71 6.71
C LYS A 123 -27.13 15.43 5.42
N SER A 124 -26.18 15.88 4.61
CA SER A 124 -26.45 16.52 3.31
C SER A 124 -26.82 15.50 2.25
N ASP A 125 -26.14 14.34 2.23
CA ASP A 125 -26.49 13.19 1.37
C ASP A 125 -27.88 12.65 1.72
N GLN A 126 -28.20 12.58 3.03
CA GLN A 126 -29.47 12.08 3.52
C GLN A 126 -30.63 13.10 3.48
N ARG A 127 -30.37 14.37 3.16
CA ARG A 127 -31.44 15.38 2.94
C ARG A 127 -32.06 15.27 1.54
N HIS A 128 -31.43 14.58 0.60
CA HIS A 128 -31.95 14.47 -0.76
C HIS A 128 -33.18 13.54 -0.95
N PRO A 129 -33.39 12.45 -0.19
CA PRO A 129 -34.61 11.63 -0.35
C PRO A 129 -35.88 12.17 0.33
N GLU A 130 -35.79 13.08 1.31
CA GLU A 130 -36.97 13.58 2.06
C GLU A 130 -37.69 14.77 1.39
N GLU A 131 -37.05 15.48 0.45
CA GLU A 131 -37.71 16.56 -0.32
C GLU A 131 -38.56 16.04 -1.50
N MET A 132 -38.54 14.73 -1.80
CA MET A 132 -39.42 14.15 -2.84
C MET A 132 -40.79 13.70 -2.33
N GLN A 133 -41.05 13.74 -1.02
CA GLN A 133 -42.33 13.28 -0.45
C GLN A 133 -43.36 14.40 -0.20
N LEU A 134 -42.98 15.68 -0.31
CA LEU A 134 -43.87 16.80 0.00
C LEU A 134 -44.62 17.38 -1.22
N LEU A 135 -44.44 16.79 -2.41
CA LEU A 135 -45.07 17.20 -3.68
C LEU A 135 -46.10 16.19 -4.21
N ARG A 136 -46.57 15.25 -3.36
CA ARG A 136 -47.58 14.22 -3.73
C ARG A 136 -48.89 14.31 -2.94
N HIS A 137 -49.34 15.49 -2.55
CA HIS A 137 -50.71 15.69 -2.08
C HIS A 137 -51.35 16.92 -2.72
#